data_AF-A0A7S2E140-F1
#
_entry.id   AF-A0A7S2E140-F1
#
_cell.length_a   1.000
_cell.length_b   1.000
_cell.length_c   1.000
_cell.angle_alpha   90.00
_cell.angle_beta   90.00
_cell.angle_gamma   90.00
#
_symmetry.space_group_name_H-M   'P 1'
#
loop_
_entity.id
_entity.type
_entity.pdbx_description
1 polymer ?
#
loop_
_entity_poly.entity_id
_entity_poly.type
_entity_poly.pdbx_seq_one_letter_code
_entity_poly.pdbx_strand_id
1 'polypeptide(L)'
;AEAEKAHRQFLTDSGVAKAQKETDIRHKTADSQSKDILLDDKRRSLQDAEQILAGALAEYEKLKPACINTGQTYEERVQRREEEIEALKKALEILSGATA
;
A
#
# COMPACT_ATOMS: atom_id res chain seq x y z
N ALA A 1 9.94 -71.45 11.69
CA ALA A 1 8.87 -71.02 10.78
C ALA A 1 8.21 -69.71 11.22
N GLU A 2 7.64 -69.62 12.43
CA GLU A 2 6.99 -68.39 12.92
C GLU A 2 7.92 -67.18 13.09
N ALA A 3 9.10 -67.37 13.70
CA ALA A 3 10.07 -66.29 13.89
C ALA A 3 10.54 -65.67 12.55
N GLU A 4 10.70 -66.50 11.53
CA GLU A 4 11.10 -66.07 10.18
C GLU A 4 9.97 -65.29 9.47
N LYS A 5 8.71 -65.72 9.66
CA LYS A 5 7.54 -65.00 9.17
C LYS A 5 7.39 -63.63 9.87
N ALA A 6 7.52 -63.59 11.19
CA ALA A 6 7.48 -62.36 11.96
C ALA A 6 8.60 -61.38 11.58
N HIS A 7 9.81 -61.89 11.36
CA HIS A 7 10.94 -61.08 10.90
C HIS A 7 10.70 -60.48 9.50
N ARG A 8 10.23 -61.29 8.54
CA ARG A 8 9.86 -60.80 7.20
C ARG A 8 8.79 -59.71 7.27
N GLN A 9 7.75 -59.93 8.07
CA GLN A 9 6.67 -58.96 8.23
C GLN A 9 7.17 -57.65 8.84
N PHE A 10 8.00 -57.73 9.88
CA PHE A 10 8.65 -56.56 10.47
C PHE A 10 9.49 -55.77 9.45
N LEU A 11 10.27 -56.45 8.60
CA LEU A 11 11.07 -55.78 7.57
C LEU A 11 10.18 -55.11 6.51
N THR A 12 9.10 -55.76 6.09
CA THR A 12 8.13 -55.17 5.17
C THR A 12 7.47 -53.94 5.78
N ASP A 13 6.91 -54.05 6.98
CA ASP A 13 6.21 -52.96 7.66
C ASP A 13 7.15 -51.77 7.93
N SER A 14 8.39 -52.06 8.37
CA SER A 14 9.42 -51.03 8.58
C SER A 14 9.83 -50.35 7.28
N GLY A 15 9.93 -51.10 6.18
CA GLY A 15 10.24 -50.56 4.85
C GLY A 15 9.15 -49.61 4.35
N VAL A 16 7.88 -50.01 4.48
CA VAL A 16 6.73 -49.17 4.11
C VAL A 16 6.68 -47.92 4.99
N ALA A 17 6.80 -48.07 6.31
CA ALA A 17 6.79 -46.95 7.25
C ALA A 17 7.93 -45.96 6.98
N LYS A 18 9.12 -46.46 6.63
CA LYS A 18 10.27 -45.61 6.25
C LYS A 18 9.96 -44.83 4.97
N ALA A 19 9.48 -45.48 3.91
CA ALA A 19 9.17 -44.83 2.64
C ALA A 19 8.08 -43.76 2.78
N GLN A 20 7.06 -44.02 3.62
CA GLN A 20 6.03 -43.04 3.96
C GLN A 20 6.63 -41.82 4.67
N LYS A 21 7.42 -42.04 5.72
CA LYS A 21 8.06 -40.95 6.48
C LYS A 21 9.02 -40.13 5.64
N GLU A 22 9.81 -40.75 4.76
CA GLU A 22 10.71 -40.03 3.84
C GLU A 22 9.93 -39.15 2.86
N THR A 23 8.76 -39.60 2.43
CA THR A 23 7.86 -38.82 1.56
C THR A 23 7.22 -37.66 2.33
N ASP A 24 6.73 -37.91 3.53
CA ASP A 24 6.19 -36.87 4.41
C ASP A 24 7.22 -35.79 4.74
N ILE A 25 8.46 -36.18 5.04
CA ILE A 25 9.55 -35.24 5.32
C ILE A 25 9.82 -34.36 4.09
N ARG A 26 9.88 -34.96 2.90
CA ARG A 26 10.10 -34.21 1.65
C ARG A 26 8.99 -33.19 1.42
N HIS A 27 7.72 -33.62 1.51
CA HIS A 27 6.58 -32.72 1.33
C HIS A 27 6.55 -31.60 2.37
N LYS A 28 6.70 -31.92 3.66
CA LYS A 28 6.69 -30.90 4.72
C LYS A 28 7.85 -29.92 4.62
N THR A 29 9.02 -30.39 4.18
CA THR A 29 10.18 -29.52 3.95
C THR A 29 9.93 -28.56 2.80
N ALA A 30 9.40 -29.06 1.67
CA ALA A 30 9.05 -28.23 0.53
C ALA A 30 7.95 -27.21 0.88
N ASP A 31 6.92 -27.63 1.62
CA ASP A 31 5.84 -26.75 2.08
C ASP A 31 6.35 -25.67 3.02
N SER A 32 7.27 -26.02 3.95
CA SER A 32 7.89 -25.05 4.85
C SER A 32 8.67 -24.00 4.06
N GLN A 33 9.52 -24.43 3.13
CA GLN A 33 10.30 -23.52 2.29
C GLN A 33 9.40 -22.61 1.46
N SER A 34 8.33 -23.15 0.87
CA SER A 34 7.36 -22.35 0.12
C SER A 34 6.69 -21.29 1.00
N LYS A 35 6.32 -21.66 2.24
CA LYS A 35 5.72 -20.71 3.19
C LYS A 35 6.71 -19.64 3.65
N ASP A 36 7.98 -19.99 3.84
CA ASP A 36 9.01 -19.03 4.23
C ASP A 36 9.25 -17.99 3.12
N ILE A 37 9.26 -18.42 1.85
CA ILE A 37 9.36 -17.51 0.69
C ILE A 37 8.13 -16.59 0.64
N LEU A 38 6.92 -17.16 0.76
CA LEU A 38 5.69 -16.37 0.77
C LEU A 38 5.66 -15.36 1.93
N LEU A 39 6.17 -15.74 3.10
CA LEU A 39 6.25 -14.84 4.25
C LEU A 39 7.18 -13.66 3.98
N ASP A 40 8.36 -13.89 3.38
CA ASP A 40 9.28 -12.82 3.00
C ASP A 40 8.67 -11.88 1.97
N ASP A 41 8.05 -12.42 0.92
CA ASP A 41 7.36 -11.64 -0.11
C ASP A 41 6.26 -10.76 0.47
N LYS A 42 5.45 -11.30 1.39
CA LYS A 42 4.38 -10.54 2.07
C LYS A 42 4.93 -9.47 2.99
N ARG A 43 6.05 -9.72 3.68
CA ARG A 43 6.71 -8.71 4.51
C ARG A 43 7.23 -7.55 3.67
N ARG A 44 7.88 -7.84 2.54
CA ARG A 44 8.33 -6.80 1.59
C ARG A 44 7.16 -5.99 1.04
N SER A 45 6.11 -6.69 0.58
CA SER A 45 4.91 -6.03 0.06
C SER A 45 4.25 -5.10 1.08
N LEU A 46 4.21 -5.50 2.35
CA LEU A 46 3.69 -4.67 3.43
C LEU A 46 4.56 -3.43 3.65
N GLN A 47 5.88 -3.61 3.74
CA GLN A 47 6.83 -2.51 3.91
C GLN A 47 6.70 -1.49 2.77
N ASP A 48 6.64 -1.95 1.53
CA ASP A 48 6.49 -1.09 0.35
C ASP A 48 5.15 -0.32 0.39
N ALA A 49 4.06 -1.00 0.76
CA ALA A 49 2.75 -0.37 0.90
C ALA A 49 2.73 0.70 2.00
N GLU A 50 3.37 0.44 3.14
CA GLU A 50 3.50 1.40 4.24
C GLU A 50 4.30 2.63 3.82
N GLN A 51 5.40 2.45 3.08
CA GLN A 51 6.20 3.55 2.55
C GLN A 51 5.40 4.40 1.55
N ILE A 52 4.67 3.76 0.63
CA ILE A 52 3.81 4.45 -0.34
C ILE A 52 2.71 5.22 0.38
N LEU A 53 2.05 4.62 1.37
CA LEU A 53 1.00 5.26 2.15
C LEU A 53 1.53 6.47 2.91
N ALA A 54 2.68 6.35 3.57
CA ALA A 54 3.32 7.45 4.27
C ALA A 54 3.66 8.61 3.31
N GLY A 55 4.21 8.28 2.13
CA GLY A 55 4.48 9.26 1.08
C GLY A 55 3.22 9.97 0.57
N ALA A 56 2.14 9.20 0.32
CA ALA A 56 0.86 9.73 -0.13
C ALA A 56 0.22 10.66 0.89
N LEU A 57 0.25 10.29 2.18
CA LEU A 57 -0.24 11.15 3.26
C LEU A 57 0.57 12.44 3.38
N ALA A 58 1.90 12.35 3.29
CA ALA A 58 2.77 13.52 3.34
C ALA A 58 2.47 14.49 2.17
N GLU A 59 2.28 13.97 0.96
CA GLU A 59 1.93 14.81 -0.19
C GLU A 59 0.51 15.40 -0.07
N TYR A 60 -0.43 14.62 0.44
CA TYR A 60 -1.78 15.10 0.71
C TYR A 60 -1.79 16.28 1.70
N GLU A 61 -1.02 16.20 2.80
CA GLU A 61 -0.90 17.33 3.74
C GLU A 61 -0.28 18.57 3.09
N LYS A 62 0.65 18.43 2.14
CA LYS A 62 1.19 19.58 1.39
C LYS A 62 0.15 20.22 0.46
N LEU A 63 -0.74 19.41 -0.10
CA LEU A 63 -1.79 19.89 -1.02
C LEU A 63 -2.98 20.53 -0.28
N LYS A 64 -3.27 20.09 0.95
CA LYS A 64 -4.40 20.61 1.74
C LYS A 64 -4.44 22.15 1.84
N PRO A 65 -3.34 22.87 2.15
CA PRO A 65 -3.37 24.33 2.18
C PRO A 65 -3.84 24.96 0.87
N ALA A 66 -3.39 24.43 -0.28
CA ALA A 66 -3.76 24.95 -1.59
C ALA A 66 -5.22 24.64 -1.97
N CYS A 67 -5.73 23.46 -1.57
CA CYS A 67 -7.04 22.97 -2.00
C CYS A 67 -8.18 23.25 -1.01
N ILE A 68 -7.90 23.36 0.29
CA ILE A 68 -8.91 23.43 1.36
C ILE A 68 -8.73 24.70 2.20
N ASN A 69 -7.50 25.18 2.38
CA ASN A 69 -7.23 26.32 3.25
C ASN A 69 -7.17 27.65 2.48
N THR A 70 -8.20 27.97 1.67
CA THR A 70 -8.32 29.33 1.13
C THR A 70 -8.69 30.35 2.21
N GLY A 71 -9.00 29.92 3.44
CA GLY A 71 -9.26 30.78 4.61
C GLY A 71 -10.40 31.77 4.44
N GLN A 72 -11.10 31.69 3.30
CA GLN A 72 -12.11 32.62 2.86
C GLN A 72 -13.28 31.83 2.33
N THR A 73 -14.45 32.30 2.74
CA THR A 73 -15.73 31.91 2.17
C THR A 73 -15.78 32.28 0.68
N TYR A 74 -16.68 31.61 -0.04
CA TYR A 74 -16.94 31.96 -1.43
C TYR A 74 -17.34 33.44 -1.56
N GLU A 75 -18.17 33.89 -0.63
CA GLU A 75 -18.70 35.25 -0.51
C GLU A 75 -17.58 36.27 -0.36
N GLU A 76 -16.65 36.09 0.59
CA GLU A 76 -15.49 36.98 0.77
C GLU A 76 -14.58 37.03 -0.46
N ARG A 77 -14.45 35.91 -1.18
CA ARG A 77 -13.67 35.85 -2.43
C ARG A 77 -14.36 36.61 -3.57
N VAL A 78 -15.69 36.52 -3.67
CA VAL A 78 -16.47 37.28 -4.66
C VAL A 78 -16.39 38.76 -4.36
N GLN A 79 -16.63 39.17 -3.10
CA GLN A 79 -16.58 40.57 -2.70
C GLN A 79 -15.23 41.22 -3.03
N ARG A 80 -14.10 40.59 -2.69
CA ARG A 80 -12.79 41.17 -3.03
C ARG A 80 -12.55 41.28 -4.54
N ARG A 81 -13.06 40.34 -5.34
CA ARG A 81 -12.97 40.43 -6.80
C ARG A 81 -13.81 41.58 -7.34
N GLU A 82 -14.99 41.81 -6.78
CA GLU A 82 -15.83 42.94 -7.15
C GLU A 82 -15.15 44.27 -6.79
N GLU A 83 -14.60 44.39 -5.58
CA GLU A 83 -13.81 45.56 -5.14
C GLU A 83 -12.60 45.81 -6.06
N GLU A 84 -11.88 44.75 -6.44
CA GLU A 84 -10.74 44.82 -7.37
C GLU A 84 -11.20 45.26 -8.78
N ILE A 85 -12.30 44.71 -9.29
CA ILE A 85 -12.88 45.11 -10.59
C ILE A 85 -13.25 46.60 -10.59
N GLU A 86 -13.90 47.09 -9.54
CA GLU A 86 -14.27 48.50 -9.44
C GLU A 86 -13.04 49.41 -9.32
N ALA A 87 -12.00 49.00 -8.60
CA ALA A 87 -10.73 49.72 -8.56
C ALA A 87 -10.04 49.77 -9.94
N LEU A 88 -10.04 48.65 -10.67
CA LEU A 88 -9.49 48.56 -12.02
C LEU A 88 -10.26 49.42 -13.03
N LYS A 89 -11.60 49.45 -12.95
CA LYS A 89 -12.42 50.34 -13.78
C LYS A 89 -12.10 51.80 -13.53
N LYS A 90 -12.01 52.23 -12.27
CA LYS A 90 -11.60 53.60 -11.91
C LYS A 90 -10.21 53.94 -12.42
N ALA A 91 -9.25 53.02 -12.29
CA ALA A 91 -7.91 53.22 -12.83
C ALA A 91 -7.93 53.38 -14.36
N LEU A 92 -8.75 52.59 -15.05
CA LEU A 92 -8.92 52.66 -16.50
C LEU A 92 -9.58 54.00 -16.92
N GLU A 93 -10.57 54.50 -16.19
CA GLU A 93 -11.18 55.82 -16.45
C GLU A 93 -10.15 56.95 -16.33
N ILE A 94 -9.34 56.93 -15.28
CA ILE A 94 -8.24 57.90 -15.08
C ILE A 94 -7.23 57.80 -16.23
N LEU A 95 -6.83 56.58 -16.62
CA LEU A 95 -5.81 56.37 -17.65
C LEU A 95 -6.31 56.65 -19.07
N SER A 96 -7.60 56.46 -19.33
CA SER A 96 -8.24 56.74 -20.62
C SER A 96 -8.58 58.22 -20.82
N GLY A 97 -8.32 59.07 -19.83
CA GLY A 97 -8.59 60.50 -19.90
C GLY A 97 -10.09 60.85 -19.86
N ALA A 98 -10.94 59.92 -19.39
CA ALA A 98 -12.38 60.17 -19.22
C ALA A 98 -12.70 61.21 -18.12
N THR A 99 -11.68 61.73 -17.43
CA THR A 99 -11.75 62.87 -16.52
C THR A 99 -11.05 64.11 -17.07
N ALA A 100 -11.36 64.47 -18.32
CA ALA A 100 -11.14 65.81 -18.88
C ALA A 100 -12.46 66.37 -19.40
#